data_AF-A0A843BS33-F1
#
_entry.id   AF-A0A843BS33-F1
#
_cell.length_a   1.000
_cell.length_b   1.000
_cell.length_c   1.000
_cell.angle_alpha   90.00
_cell.angle_beta   90.00
_cell.angle_gamma   90.00
#
_symmetry.space_group_name_H-M   'P 1'
#
loop_
_entity.id
_entity.type
_entity.pdbx_description
1 polymer ?
#
loop_
_entity_poly.entity_id
_entity_poly.type
_entity_poly.pdbx_seq_one_letter_code
_entity_poly.pdbx_strand_id
1 'polypeptide(L)'
;MLAYELFLSNKNSTKNNPKKQFPIKKIFYKNNDAVIDSKTCEQYGSEFTRDTEQLQNWLQMPLNTIDVKELNLPDFRTGTRSANPYVEVYGKLETNNSLESKFVLSMGQKPNYINYTLDLASGEILNNFNGTVVLDLDREKYFQNSNTLFSEYIKSKIINDDGFLNMTVYDKIICKFLDTAKKYKLDMKKPGKIPFRVYILPDDSTIEFRKQTQKENSENITFTDYFGNTALEYASTPTKTAKFLSYDDPAFSINCTQTESFYKNLGIGSSSQEKIFTNTAQTFTINRLDWTFVDISNPDYKFKETKKGILTQLYENYNMLEKDKGDSSRVQLKVICIKSDQAKQELLIDENLTMDKMENMFYQKDFIPHLCLEKVLIDNSGKKPIWDTYLYVIKNILAGNKIPRTYLLSFFNKILKQKRYDWINPKNKSEPEEFFQRSDFCLKHFTGYDSKKYDDYQTDQV
;
A
#
# COMPACT_ATOMS: atom_id res chain seq x y z
N MET A 1 17.54 -7.47 4.45
CA MET A 1 17.84 -7.52 5.91
C MET A 1 16.81 -6.73 6.73
N LEU A 2 16.54 -5.49 6.38
CA LEU A 2 15.62 -4.59 7.10
C LEU A 2 14.15 -5.05 7.18
N ALA A 3 13.61 -5.59 6.08
CA ALA A 3 12.26 -6.17 6.07
C ALA A 3 12.11 -7.37 7.02
N TYR A 4 13.20 -8.12 7.25
CA TYR A 4 13.23 -9.28 8.16
C TYR A 4 13.30 -8.84 9.63
N GLU A 5 14.04 -7.78 9.94
CA GLU A 5 14.08 -7.19 11.30
C GLU A 5 12.77 -6.44 11.65
N LEU A 6 12.17 -5.74 10.68
CA LEU A 6 10.83 -5.16 10.80
C LEU A 6 9.76 -6.25 10.93
N PHE A 7 9.92 -7.37 10.23
CA PHE A 7 9.08 -8.56 10.42
C PHE A 7 9.23 -9.15 11.82
N LEU A 8 10.45 -9.29 12.35
CA LEU A 8 10.67 -9.80 13.72
C LEU A 8 10.11 -8.85 14.78
N SER A 9 10.22 -7.53 14.58
CA SER A 9 9.66 -6.52 15.49
C SER A 9 8.12 -6.46 15.42
N ASN A 10 7.52 -6.53 14.23
CA ASN A 10 6.07 -6.58 14.05
C ASN A 10 5.45 -7.94 14.42
N LYS A 11 6.17 -9.04 14.22
CA LYS A 11 5.80 -10.39 14.70
C LYS A 11 5.64 -10.41 16.22
N ASN A 12 6.38 -9.57 16.92
CA ASN A 12 6.35 -9.42 18.38
C ASN A 12 5.51 -8.22 18.85
N SER A 13 4.94 -7.42 17.93
CA SER A 13 4.08 -6.29 18.28
C SER A 13 2.66 -6.77 18.61
N THR A 14 2.13 -6.31 19.75
CA THR A 14 0.79 -6.65 20.23
C THR A 14 -0.28 -5.61 19.84
N LYS A 15 0.09 -4.53 19.15
CA LYS A 15 -0.83 -3.42 18.81
C LYS A 15 -1.48 -3.58 17.44
N ASN A 16 -2.76 -3.19 17.35
CA ASN A 16 -3.43 -2.99 16.06
C ASN A 16 -2.91 -1.70 15.41
N ASN A 17 -2.46 -1.76 14.14
CA ASN A 17 -1.96 -0.62 13.36
C ASN A 17 -2.92 -0.25 12.21
N PRO A 18 -4.11 0.32 12.51
CA PRO A 18 -5.09 0.66 11.50
C PRO A 18 -4.68 1.86 10.63
N LYS A 19 -5.12 1.88 9.35
CA LYS A 19 -4.89 2.98 8.38
C LYS A 19 -5.43 4.35 8.83
N LYS A 20 -6.42 4.35 9.73
CA LYS A 20 -7.04 5.54 10.30
C LYS A 20 -7.50 5.19 11.72
N GLN A 21 -7.21 6.09 12.64
CA GLN A 21 -7.69 6.01 14.01
C GLN A 21 -9.16 6.41 14.06
N PHE A 22 -9.99 5.58 14.68
CA PHE A 22 -11.41 5.88 14.90
C PHE A 22 -11.94 5.18 16.15
N PRO A 23 -12.97 5.75 16.81
CA PRO A 23 -13.65 5.10 17.92
C PRO A 23 -14.40 3.86 17.47
N ILE A 24 -14.42 2.84 18.33
CA ILE A 24 -15.07 1.56 18.06
C ILE A 24 -15.92 1.13 19.25
N LYS A 25 -17.04 0.47 18.97
CA LYS A 25 -17.88 -0.16 19.99
C LYS A 25 -18.12 -1.61 19.62
N LYS A 26 -18.03 -2.51 20.59
CA LYS A 26 -18.39 -3.92 20.42
C LYS A 26 -19.81 -4.15 20.91
N ILE A 27 -20.54 -4.98 20.19
CA ILE A 27 -21.85 -5.47 20.61
C ILE A 27 -21.83 -6.98 20.46
N PHE A 28 -22.18 -7.66 21.53
CA PHE A 28 -22.24 -9.11 21.60
C PHE A 28 -23.68 -9.57 21.37
N TYR A 29 -23.89 -10.57 20.52
CA TYR A 29 -25.21 -11.14 20.27
C TYR A 29 -25.26 -12.59 20.76
N LYS A 30 -25.65 -12.75 22.03
CA LYS A 30 -25.70 -14.04 22.73
C LYS A 30 -27.11 -14.30 23.24
N ASN A 31 -27.54 -15.57 23.18
CA ASN A 31 -28.86 -15.99 23.66
C ASN A 31 -30.04 -15.19 23.07
N ASN A 32 -29.97 -14.86 21.78
CA ASN A 32 -30.93 -14.02 21.05
C ASN A 32 -31.08 -12.56 21.55
N ASP A 33 -30.18 -12.06 22.39
CA ASP A 33 -30.18 -10.67 22.87
C ASP A 33 -28.88 -9.94 22.48
N ALA A 34 -29.00 -8.63 22.29
CA ALA A 34 -27.90 -7.74 21.97
C ALA A 34 -27.39 -7.05 23.25
N VAL A 35 -26.13 -7.30 23.59
CA VAL A 35 -25.45 -6.76 24.76
C VAL A 35 -24.33 -5.84 24.31
N ILE A 36 -24.46 -4.54 24.62
CA ILE A 36 -23.41 -3.56 24.35
C ILE A 36 -22.28 -3.78 25.34
N ASP A 37 -21.05 -3.78 24.84
CA ASP A 37 -19.86 -3.87 25.67
C ASP A 37 -19.80 -2.75 26.72
N SER A 38 -19.80 -3.14 27.99
CA SER A 38 -19.81 -2.24 29.15
C SER A 38 -18.44 -1.74 29.55
N LYS A 39 -17.35 -2.24 28.95
CA LYS A 39 -16.00 -1.79 29.29
C LYS A 39 -15.83 -0.29 28.97
N THR A 40 -15.21 0.44 29.89
CA THR A 40 -14.92 1.88 29.75
C THR A 40 -13.66 2.10 28.90
N CYS A 41 -13.49 3.33 28.39
CA CYS A 41 -12.25 3.69 27.69
C CYS A 41 -10.99 3.50 28.56
N GLU A 42 -11.10 3.74 29.87
CA GLU A 42 -10.02 3.54 30.84
C GLU A 42 -9.67 2.06 31.01
N GLN A 43 -10.68 1.18 31.07
CA GLN A 43 -10.47 -0.27 31.15
C GLN A 43 -9.79 -0.84 29.91
N TYR A 44 -9.91 -0.16 28.77
CA TYR A 44 -9.18 -0.48 27.54
C TYR A 44 -7.79 0.15 27.45
N GLY A 45 -7.41 1.04 28.39
CA GLY A 45 -6.21 1.85 28.26
C GLY A 45 -6.22 2.78 27.04
N SER A 46 -7.41 3.23 26.61
CA SER A 46 -7.58 4.09 25.44
C SER A 46 -7.16 5.51 25.73
N GLU A 47 -6.34 6.10 24.86
CA GLU A 47 -6.11 7.54 24.84
C GLU A 47 -7.28 8.28 24.16
N PHE A 48 -7.55 9.51 24.57
CA PHE A 48 -8.52 10.37 23.90
C PHE A 48 -7.85 11.19 22.80
N THR A 49 -8.49 11.26 21.63
CA THR A 49 -8.06 12.18 20.56
C THR A 49 -8.97 13.39 20.54
N ARG A 50 -8.42 14.60 20.42
CA ARG A 50 -9.19 15.86 20.46
C ARG A 50 -10.43 15.86 19.56
N ASP A 51 -10.33 15.26 18.38
CA ASP A 51 -11.41 15.26 17.38
C ASP A 51 -12.53 14.25 17.66
N THR A 52 -12.28 13.25 18.51
CA THR A 52 -13.25 12.17 18.79
C THR A 52 -13.53 11.98 20.28
N GLU A 53 -12.86 12.73 21.15
CA GLU A 53 -12.94 12.67 22.61
C GLU A 53 -14.38 12.68 23.10
N GLN A 54 -15.22 13.55 22.53
CA GLN A 54 -16.64 13.61 22.91
C GLN A 54 -17.35 12.26 22.67
N LEU A 55 -17.20 11.68 21.47
CA LEU A 55 -17.81 10.40 21.12
C LEU A 55 -17.24 9.24 21.96
N GLN A 56 -15.92 9.25 22.19
CA GLN A 56 -15.24 8.25 23.02
C GLN A 56 -15.75 8.27 24.46
N ASN A 57 -15.86 9.47 25.06
CA ASN A 57 -16.38 9.65 26.41
C ASN A 57 -17.85 9.27 26.52
N TRP A 58 -18.68 9.66 25.55
CA TRP A 58 -20.12 9.47 25.64
C TRP A 58 -20.56 8.03 25.48
N LEU A 59 -20.03 7.35 24.46
CA LEU A 59 -20.44 5.97 24.15
C LEU A 59 -19.44 4.94 24.65
N GLN A 60 -18.44 5.35 25.44
CA GLN A 60 -17.36 4.49 25.94
C GLN A 60 -16.75 3.70 24.78
N MET A 61 -16.31 4.43 23.76
CA MET A 61 -15.79 3.88 22.51
C MET A 61 -14.27 3.98 22.50
N PRO A 62 -13.54 2.91 22.85
CA PRO A 62 -12.09 2.88 22.69
C PRO A 62 -11.66 3.15 21.25
N LEU A 63 -10.39 3.48 21.07
CA LEU A 63 -9.77 3.54 19.74
C LEU A 63 -9.45 2.14 19.19
N ASN A 64 -9.51 2.02 17.87
CA ASN A 64 -9.05 0.82 17.16
C ASN A 64 -7.52 0.58 17.17
N THR A 65 -6.74 1.50 17.75
CA THR A 65 -5.26 1.41 17.88
C THR A 65 -4.81 0.75 19.18
N ILE A 66 -5.75 0.36 20.05
CA ILE A 66 -5.47 -0.28 21.34
C ILE A 66 -4.81 -1.65 21.12
N ASP A 67 -4.10 -2.12 22.15
CA ASP A 67 -3.53 -3.46 22.19
C ASP A 67 -4.58 -4.52 21.81
N VAL A 68 -4.18 -5.42 20.92
CA VAL A 68 -5.04 -6.49 20.36
C VAL A 68 -5.61 -7.37 21.47
N LYS A 69 -4.82 -7.63 22.53
CA LYS A 69 -5.24 -8.47 23.65
C LYS A 69 -6.33 -7.80 24.47
N GLU A 70 -6.19 -6.51 24.75
CA GLU A 70 -7.19 -5.75 25.51
C GLU A 70 -8.46 -5.56 24.70
N LEU A 71 -8.32 -5.22 23.42
CA LEU A 71 -9.45 -4.98 22.54
C LEU A 71 -10.17 -6.28 22.15
N ASN A 72 -9.47 -7.42 22.18
CA ASN A 72 -9.95 -8.72 21.74
C ASN A 72 -10.51 -8.69 20.30
N LEU A 73 -9.80 -7.98 19.42
CA LEU A 73 -10.09 -7.87 17.98
C LEU A 73 -8.78 -8.00 17.20
N PRO A 74 -8.14 -9.18 17.15
CA PRO A 74 -7.01 -9.42 16.28
C PRO A 74 -7.39 -9.17 14.82
N ASP A 75 -6.72 -8.25 14.13
CA ASP A 75 -6.94 -8.04 12.69
C ASP A 75 -5.61 -8.23 11.95
N PHE A 76 -5.44 -9.41 11.37
CA PHE A 76 -4.25 -9.80 10.61
C PHE A 76 -4.50 -9.80 9.09
N ARG A 77 -5.51 -9.05 8.61
CA ARG A 77 -5.75 -8.89 7.17
C ARG A 77 -4.56 -8.23 6.49
N THR A 78 -4.18 -8.75 5.31
CA THR A 78 -3.01 -8.28 4.54
C THR A 78 -3.38 -7.35 3.38
N GLY A 79 -4.66 -7.07 3.16
CA GLY A 79 -5.12 -6.17 2.09
C GLY A 79 -6.61 -5.82 2.16
N THR A 80 -7.05 -4.87 1.34
CA THR A 80 -8.47 -4.42 1.28
C THR A 80 -9.41 -5.42 0.61
N ARG A 81 -8.85 -6.46 -0.03
CA ARG A 81 -9.60 -7.57 -0.63
C ARG A 81 -9.57 -8.83 0.24
N SER A 82 -8.91 -8.78 1.40
CA SER A 82 -8.91 -9.91 2.34
C SER A 82 -10.24 -9.93 3.07
N ALA A 83 -10.81 -11.13 3.21
CA ALA A 83 -12.06 -11.33 3.93
C ALA A 83 -11.98 -10.77 5.35
N ASN A 84 -13.09 -10.19 5.81
CA ASN A 84 -13.18 -9.52 7.09
C ASN A 84 -13.29 -10.54 8.24
N PRO A 85 -12.50 -10.44 9.32
CA PRO A 85 -12.72 -11.30 10.47
C PRO A 85 -14.06 -11.03 11.16
N TYR A 86 -14.52 -9.77 11.12
CA TYR A 86 -15.63 -9.28 11.93
C TYR A 86 -16.74 -8.69 11.07
N VAL A 87 -17.97 -8.78 11.57
CA VAL A 87 -19.10 -7.99 11.06
C VAL A 87 -18.91 -6.52 11.47
N GLU A 88 -18.48 -5.69 10.52
CA GLU A 88 -18.16 -4.27 10.72
C GLU A 88 -19.28 -3.35 10.20
N VAL A 89 -19.85 -2.53 11.07
CA VAL A 89 -20.85 -1.50 10.74
C VAL A 89 -20.18 -0.13 10.67
N TYR A 90 -20.42 0.59 9.58
CA TYR A 90 -19.82 1.88 9.31
C TYR A 90 -20.70 3.00 9.88
N GLY A 91 -20.25 3.60 10.99
CA GLY A 91 -20.93 4.69 11.66
C GLY A 91 -20.34 6.07 11.38
N LYS A 92 -21.19 7.10 11.39
CA LYS A 92 -20.79 8.51 11.38
C LYS A 92 -21.74 9.30 12.29
N LEU A 93 -21.18 10.13 13.16
CA LEU A 93 -21.90 11.21 13.81
C LEU A 93 -21.77 12.45 12.92
N GLU A 94 -22.88 12.94 12.37
CA GLU A 94 -22.93 14.14 11.53
C GLU A 94 -23.61 15.27 12.29
N THR A 95 -22.95 16.41 12.39
CA THR A 95 -23.49 17.63 13.00
C THR A 95 -23.56 18.74 11.97
N ASN A 96 -24.76 19.32 11.79
CA ASN A 96 -24.99 20.41 10.84
C ASN A 96 -24.59 21.77 11.43
N ASN A 97 -24.70 22.84 10.63
CA ASN A 97 -24.37 24.20 11.05
C ASN A 97 -25.28 24.72 12.17
N SER A 98 -26.50 24.17 12.29
CA SER A 98 -27.45 24.45 13.38
C SER A 98 -27.17 23.61 14.63
N LEU A 99 -26.06 22.85 14.65
CA LEU A 99 -25.65 21.92 15.72
C LEU A 99 -26.59 20.73 15.96
N GLU A 100 -27.57 20.51 15.08
CA GLU A 100 -28.37 19.30 15.09
C GLU A 100 -27.49 18.12 14.67
N SER A 101 -27.56 17.06 15.45
CA SER A 101 -26.65 15.92 15.34
C SER A 101 -27.43 14.65 15.04
N LYS A 102 -26.91 13.84 14.12
CA LYS A 102 -27.50 12.56 13.75
C LYS A 102 -26.45 11.46 13.69
N PHE A 103 -26.82 10.28 14.18
CA PHE A 103 -26.04 9.07 13.96
C PHE A 103 -26.49 8.42 12.66
N VAL A 104 -25.53 8.13 11.77
CA VAL A 104 -25.76 7.40 10.52
C VAL A 104 -24.96 6.12 10.58
N LEU A 105 -25.62 4.97 10.59
CA LEU A 105 -25.00 3.65 10.47
C LEU A 105 -25.31 3.05 9.11
N SER A 106 -24.29 2.48 8.47
CA SER A 106 -24.38 1.95 7.12
C SER A 106 -23.64 0.62 6.98
N MET A 107 -24.18 -0.26 6.15
CA MET A 107 -23.57 -1.54 5.77
C MET A 107 -23.92 -1.87 4.32
N GLY A 108 -23.00 -2.53 3.60
CA GLY A 108 -23.16 -2.88 2.18
C GLY A 108 -22.78 -1.75 1.21
N GLN A 109 -23.00 -2.00 -0.08
CA GLN A 109 -22.71 -1.08 -1.18
C GLN A 109 -23.83 -1.17 -2.23
N LYS A 110 -24.14 -0.05 -2.90
CA LYS A 110 -25.18 -0.02 -3.94
C LYS A 110 -24.93 -1.11 -5.00
N PRO A 111 -25.96 -1.90 -5.40
CA PRO A 111 -27.38 -1.70 -5.10
C PRO A 111 -27.84 -2.20 -3.72
N ASN A 112 -27.09 -3.10 -3.06
CA ASN A 112 -27.50 -3.74 -1.80
C ASN A 112 -26.91 -3.03 -0.57
N TYR A 113 -27.73 -2.28 0.16
CA TYR A 113 -27.27 -1.50 1.31
C TYR A 113 -28.31 -1.43 2.42
N ILE A 114 -27.83 -1.18 3.63
CA ILE A 114 -28.65 -0.98 4.83
C ILE A 114 -28.17 0.30 5.50
N ASN A 115 -29.08 1.23 5.75
CA ASN A 115 -28.80 2.48 6.45
C ASN A 115 -29.78 2.68 7.61
N TYR A 116 -29.26 3.06 8.76
CA TYR A 116 -30.02 3.56 9.90
C TYR A 116 -29.61 4.99 10.19
N THR A 117 -30.57 5.85 10.47
CA THR A 117 -30.36 7.22 10.92
C THR A 117 -31.11 7.46 12.22
N LEU A 118 -30.40 7.89 13.26
CA LEU A 118 -31.00 8.40 14.48
C LEU A 118 -30.81 9.91 14.50
N ASP A 119 -31.91 10.64 14.52
CA ASP A 119 -31.91 12.07 14.83
C ASP A 119 -31.90 12.24 16.35
N LEU A 120 -30.89 12.92 16.90
CA LEU A 120 -30.75 13.07 18.35
C LEU A 120 -31.69 14.12 18.95
N ALA A 121 -32.22 15.04 18.13
CA ALA A 121 -33.18 16.04 18.59
C ALA A 121 -34.58 15.43 18.72
N SER A 122 -35.03 14.67 17.72
CA SER A 122 -36.34 14.02 17.76
C SER A 122 -36.34 12.67 18.46
N GLY A 123 -35.18 11.99 18.53
CA GLY A 123 -35.08 10.61 19.00
C GLY A 123 -35.64 9.58 18.02
N GLU A 124 -35.99 10.00 16.80
CA GLU A 124 -36.55 9.14 15.76
C GLU A 124 -35.46 8.29 15.10
N ILE A 125 -35.73 6.98 14.94
CA ILE A 125 -34.88 6.07 14.17
C ILE A 125 -35.56 5.83 12.82
N LEU A 126 -34.87 6.20 11.76
CA LEU A 126 -35.24 5.90 10.38
C LEU A 126 -34.34 4.79 9.85
N ASN A 127 -34.92 3.83 9.14
CA ASN A 127 -34.19 2.79 8.44
C ASN A 127 -34.52 2.79 6.94
N ASN A 128 -33.54 2.45 6.12
CA ASN A 128 -33.68 2.30 4.68
C ASN A 128 -32.78 1.14 4.24
N PHE A 129 -33.41 0.08 3.74
CA PHE A 129 -32.73 -1.11 3.26
C PHE A 129 -33.11 -1.37 1.80
N ASN A 130 -32.13 -1.78 1.01
CA ASN A 130 -32.34 -2.25 -0.35
C ASN A 130 -31.57 -3.54 -0.55
N GLY A 131 -32.26 -4.60 -0.97
CA GLY A 131 -31.68 -5.91 -1.24
C GLY A 131 -31.10 -6.64 -0.02
N THR A 132 -30.32 -7.67 -0.29
CA THR A 132 -29.68 -8.52 0.72
C THR A 132 -28.18 -8.25 0.78
N VAL A 133 -27.62 -8.13 1.97
CA VAL A 133 -26.18 -7.91 2.18
C VAL A 133 -25.47 -9.23 2.45
N VAL A 134 -24.51 -9.56 1.59
CA VAL A 134 -23.56 -10.67 1.79
C VAL A 134 -22.27 -10.11 2.38
N LEU A 135 -21.78 -10.72 3.45
CA LEU A 135 -20.54 -10.33 4.10
C LEU A 135 -19.42 -11.27 3.67
N ASP A 136 -18.33 -10.69 3.16
CA ASP A 136 -17.09 -11.41 2.90
C ASP A 136 -16.33 -11.58 4.22
N LEU A 137 -16.66 -12.65 4.96
CA LEU A 137 -16.05 -12.97 6.25
C LEU A 137 -15.01 -14.10 6.13
N ASP A 138 -13.93 -14.00 6.91
CA ASP A 138 -12.89 -15.04 6.96
C ASP A 138 -13.46 -16.32 7.61
N ARG A 139 -13.41 -17.43 6.87
CA ARG A 139 -14.04 -18.70 7.28
C ARG A 139 -13.12 -19.62 8.07
N GLU A 140 -11.81 -19.37 8.10
CA GLU A 140 -10.82 -20.38 8.45
C GLU A 140 -9.82 -19.97 9.52
N LYS A 141 -9.46 -18.69 9.62
CA LYS A 141 -8.26 -18.25 10.35
C LYS A 141 -8.54 -17.69 11.73
N TYR A 142 -9.77 -17.26 11.98
CA TYR A 142 -10.20 -16.69 13.26
C TYR A 142 -11.05 -17.69 14.02
N PHE A 143 -10.71 -17.90 15.28
CA PHE A 143 -11.35 -18.87 16.16
C PHE A 143 -11.85 -18.17 17.41
N GLN A 144 -13.01 -18.61 17.87
CA GLN A 144 -13.54 -18.25 19.17
C GLN A 144 -13.76 -19.57 19.91
N ASN A 145 -12.99 -19.78 20.98
CA ASN A 145 -12.84 -21.08 21.62
C ASN A 145 -12.33 -22.16 20.63
N SER A 146 -13.10 -23.22 20.42
CA SER A 146 -12.74 -24.34 19.54
C SER A 146 -13.29 -24.22 18.11
N ASN A 147 -14.19 -23.26 17.84
CA ASN A 147 -14.87 -23.13 16.55
C ASN A 147 -14.33 -21.94 15.76
N THR A 148 -14.49 -21.97 14.44
CA THR A 148 -14.19 -20.78 13.63
C THR A 148 -15.20 -19.68 13.96
N LEU A 149 -14.74 -18.43 13.97
CA LEU A 149 -15.57 -17.27 14.24
C LEU A 149 -16.73 -17.16 13.25
N PHE A 150 -16.50 -17.53 11.99
CA PHE A 150 -17.55 -17.67 10.98
C PHE A 150 -18.65 -18.66 11.38
N SER A 151 -18.27 -19.84 11.91
CA SER A 151 -19.24 -20.82 12.40
C SER A 151 -20.03 -20.31 13.61
N GLU A 152 -19.38 -19.54 14.49
CA GLU A 152 -20.07 -18.90 15.61
C GLU A 152 -21.07 -17.82 15.15
N TYR A 153 -20.75 -17.05 14.10
CA TYR A 153 -21.72 -16.12 13.50
C TYR A 153 -22.97 -16.84 12.95
N ILE A 154 -22.80 -18.02 12.37
CA ILE A 154 -23.90 -18.87 11.88
C ILE A 154 -24.72 -19.41 13.06
N LYS A 155 -24.06 -19.96 14.09
CA LYS A 155 -24.73 -20.49 15.29
C LYS A 155 -25.55 -19.42 16.00
N SER A 156 -25.02 -18.21 16.13
CA SER A 156 -25.73 -17.05 16.68
C SER A 156 -26.76 -16.45 15.73
N LYS A 157 -26.95 -17.02 14.53
CA LYS A 157 -27.91 -16.59 13.50
C LYS A 157 -27.71 -15.15 13.03
N ILE A 158 -26.51 -14.60 13.21
CA ILE A 158 -26.15 -13.25 12.72
C ILE A 158 -26.03 -13.28 11.19
N ILE A 159 -25.48 -14.37 10.66
CA ILE A 159 -25.42 -14.66 9.23
C ILE A 159 -25.96 -16.08 8.95
N ASN A 160 -26.20 -16.41 7.68
CA ASN A 160 -26.42 -17.78 7.22
C ASN A 160 -25.12 -18.43 6.69
N ASP A 161 -25.20 -19.70 6.28
CA ASP A 161 -24.05 -20.49 5.78
C ASP A 161 -23.34 -19.87 4.55
N ASP A 162 -24.11 -19.14 3.76
CA ASP A 162 -23.64 -18.43 2.56
C ASP A 162 -23.04 -17.05 2.88
N GLY A 163 -23.12 -16.58 4.13
CA GLY A 163 -22.62 -15.28 4.58
C GLY A 163 -23.60 -14.11 4.41
N PHE A 164 -24.87 -14.37 4.09
CA PHE A 164 -25.92 -13.35 4.09
C PHE A 164 -26.26 -12.94 5.52
N LEU A 165 -26.37 -11.64 5.73
CA LEU A 165 -26.77 -11.04 6.99
C LEU A 165 -28.24 -11.34 7.31
N ASN A 166 -28.51 -11.78 8.54
CA ASN A 166 -29.88 -11.92 9.05
C ASN A 166 -30.42 -10.55 9.47
N MET A 167 -31.33 -9.99 8.67
CA MET A 167 -31.88 -8.66 8.89
C MET A 167 -32.63 -8.50 10.21
N THR A 168 -33.34 -9.53 10.68
CA THR A 168 -34.08 -9.45 11.95
C THR A 168 -33.14 -9.38 13.15
N VAL A 169 -32.04 -10.14 13.11
CA VAL A 169 -31.00 -10.10 14.15
C VAL A 169 -30.24 -8.78 14.08
N TYR A 170 -29.86 -8.36 12.88
CA TYR A 170 -29.17 -7.09 12.66
C TYR A 170 -29.97 -5.89 13.16
N ASP A 171 -31.27 -5.81 12.82
CA ASP A 171 -32.15 -4.72 13.27
C ASP A 171 -32.20 -4.62 14.79
N LYS A 172 -32.36 -5.76 15.49
CA LYS A 172 -32.31 -5.80 16.97
C LYS A 172 -31.01 -5.25 17.53
N ILE A 173 -29.87 -5.61 16.94
CA ILE A 173 -28.54 -5.19 17.39
C ILE A 173 -28.35 -3.68 17.18
N ILE A 174 -28.70 -3.16 16.00
CA ILE A 174 -28.53 -1.74 15.68
C ILE A 174 -29.51 -0.87 16.46
N CYS A 175 -30.77 -1.27 16.59
CA CYS A 175 -31.75 -0.55 17.40
C CYS A 175 -31.32 -0.49 18.87
N LYS A 176 -30.76 -1.58 19.43
CA LYS A 176 -30.20 -1.56 20.79
C LYS A 176 -29.09 -0.50 20.94
N PHE A 177 -28.17 -0.42 19.98
CA PHE A 177 -27.11 0.59 19.99
C PHE A 177 -27.68 2.02 19.93
N LEU A 178 -28.60 2.25 19.00
CA LEU A 178 -29.22 3.56 18.81
C LEU A 178 -30.06 3.99 20.03
N ASP A 179 -30.82 3.08 20.62
CA ASP A 179 -31.60 3.34 21.84
C ASP A 179 -30.71 3.63 23.04
N THR A 180 -29.53 3.02 23.13
CA THR A 180 -28.52 3.42 24.11
C THR A 180 -27.99 4.83 23.81
N ALA A 181 -27.70 5.14 22.54
CA ALA A 181 -27.24 6.47 22.16
C ALA A 181 -28.28 7.58 22.48
N LYS A 182 -29.58 7.30 22.31
CA LYS A 182 -30.68 8.22 22.67
C LYS A 182 -30.70 8.65 24.13
N LYS A 183 -30.22 7.80 25.04
CA LYS A 183 -30.24 8.10 26.49
C LYS A 183 -29.28 9.22 26.87
N TYR A 184 -28.39 9.63 25.96
CA TYR A 184 -27.38 10.64 26.21
C TYR A 184 -27.73 11.93 25.45
N LYS A 185 -27.76 13.07 26.15
CA LYS A 185 -27.86 14.39 25.52
C LYS A 185 -26.50 14.80 24.98
N LEU A 186 -26.47 15.16 23.70
CA LEU A 186 -25.23 15.29 22.95
C LEU A 186 -25.01 16.75 22.54
N ASP A 187 -24.21 17.48 23.31
CA ASP A 187 -23.90 18.89 23.03
C ASP A 187 -22.60 19.00 22.21
N MET A 188 -22.76 18.99 20.89
CA MET A 188 -21.64 19.18 19.97
C MET A 188 -21.21 20.64 19.97
N LYS A 189 -19.90 20.87 20.11
CA LYS A 189 -19.33 22.23 20.16
C LYS A 189 -19.09 22.83 18.78
N LYS A 190 -19.02 22.00 17.73
CA LYS A 190 -18.71 22.41 16.36
C LYS A 190 -19.42 21.49 15.35
N PRO A 191 -19.82 22.01 14.17
CA PRO A 191 -20.26 21.18 13.05
C PRO A 191 -19.13 20.27 12.57
N GLY A 192 -19.46 19.08 12.09
CA GLY A 192 -18.46 18.12 11.69
C GLY A 192 -18.99 16.72 11.40
N LYS A 193 -18.07 15.84 11.01
CA LYS A 193 -18.36 14.42 10.79
C LYS A 193 -17.33 13.57 11.52
N ILE A 194 -17.79 12.83 12.53
CA ILE A 194 -16.93 11.93 13.32
C ILE A 194 -17.20 10.49 12.88
N PRO A 195 -16.28 9.84 12.15
CA PRO A 195 -16.45 8.45 11.76
C PRO A 195 -16.16 7.52 12.95
N PHE A 196 -16.94 6.44 13.05
CA PHE A 196 -16.73 5.39 14.04
C PHE A 196 -17.10 4.02 13.47
N ARG A 197 -16.86 2.94 14.24
CA ARG A 197 -17.29 1.59 13.88
C ARG A 197 -18.03 0.90 15.02
N VAL A 198 -18.96 0.03 14.63
CA VAL A 198 -19.55 -0.94 15.54
C VAL A 198 -19.17 -2.33 15.05
N TYR A 199 -18.55 -3.12 15.91
CA TYR A 199 -18.25 -4.53 15.65
C TYR A 199 -19.29 -5.39 16.31
N ILE A 200 -19.93 -6.24 15.52
CA ILE A 200 -20.89 -7.23 16.01
C ILE A 200 -20.15 -8.55 16.20
N LEU A 201 -20.22 -9.12 17.39
CA LEU A 201 -19.54 -10.37 17.76
C LEU A 201 -20.57 -11.38 18.33
N PRO A 202 -20.37 -12.69 18.13
CA PRO A 202 -21.26 -13.70 18.70
C PRO A 202 -21.23 -13.73 20.24
N ASP A 203 -20.06 -13.57 20.84
CA ASP A 203 -19.90 -13.47 22.30
C ASP A 203 -18.65 -12.66 22.68
N ASP A 204 -18.38 -12.56 24.00
CA ASP A 204 -17.28 -11.81 24.61
C ASP A 204 -16.01 -12.64 24.91
N SER A 205 -15.96 -13.90 24.45
CA SER A 205 -14.81 -14.80 24.58
C SER A 205 -13.61 -14.35 23.75
N THR A 206 -12.42 -14.81 24.12
CA THR A 206 -11.18 -14.49 23.41
C THR A 206 -11.19 -15.01 21.96
N ILE A 207 -10.77 -14.15 21.03
CA ILE A 207 -10.63 -14.47 19.62
C ILE A 207 -9.15 -14.73 19.33
N GLU A 208 -8.87 -15.89 18.75
CA GLU A 208 -7.54 -16.33 18.36
C GLU A 208 -7.37 -16.31 16.85
N PHE A 209 -6.19 -15.91 16.38
CA PHE A 209 -5.79 -16.07 14.99
C PHE A 209 -4.86 -17.26 14.84
N ARG A 210 -5.21 -18.23 13.99
CA ARG A 210 -4.38 -19.41 13.70
C ARG A 210 -3.83 -19.31 12.29
N LYS A 211 -2.50 -19.30 12.17
CA LYS A 211 -1.82 -19.43 10.89
C LYS A 211 -1.93 -20.88 10.44
N GLN A 212 -2.49 -21.11 9.25
CA GLN A 212 -2.55 -22.43 8.62
C GLN A 212 -1.12 -22.96 8.53
N THR A 213 -0.76 -23.88 9.41
CA THR A 213 0.54 -24.55 9.39
C THR A 213 0.43 -25.65 8.34
N GLN A 214 1.43 -25.75 7.45
CA GLN A 214 1.44 -26.72 6.36
C GLN A 214 1.11 -28.12 6.89
N LYS A 215 0.24 -28.84 6.19
CA LYS A 215 -0.02 -30.26 6.41
C LYS A 215 1.31 -31.00 6.48
N GLU A 216 1.58 -31.65 7.60
CA GLU A 216 2.61 -32.68 7.73
C GLU A 216 2.30 -33.79 6.73
N ASN A 217 2.99 -33.81 5.59
CA ASN A 217 3.09 -35.00 4.76
C ASN A 217 4.53 -35.51 4.85
N SER A 218 4.66 -36.59 5.60
CA SER A 218 5.85 -37.42 5.79
C SER A 218 6.11 -38.28 4.55
N GLU A 219 7.04 -37.84 3.70
CA GLU A 219 7.86 -38.75 2.87
C GLU A 219 9.28 -38.17 2.80
N ASN A 220 10.27 -38.94 3.28
CA ASN A 220 11.68 -38.55 3.34
C ASN A 220 12.27 -38.45 1.93
N ILE A 221 12.05 -37.33 1.25
CA ILE A 221 12.68 -37.00 -0.02
C ILE A 221 14.01 -36.32 0.28
N THR A 222 15.12 -37.02 0.09
CA THR A 222 16.46 -36.40 0.09
C THR A 222 16.68 -35.60 -1.18
N PHE A 223 17.32 -34.43 -1.08
CA PHE A 223 17.73 -33.63 -2.23
C PHE A 223 19.22 -33.25 -2.12
N THR A 224 19.85 -32.94 -3.25
CA THR A 224 21.24 -32.46 -3.28
C THR A 224 21.24 -30.94 -3.19
N ASP A 225 21.96 -30.38 -2.22
CA ASP A 225 22.07 -28.94 -2.02
C ASP A 225 22.95 -28.27 -3.10
N TYR A 226 22.94 -26.93 -3.12
CA TYR A 226 23.70 -26.13 -4.08
C TYR A 226 25.23 -26.23 -3.90
N PHE A 227 25.71 -26.90 -2.86
CA PHE A 227 27.11 -27.22 -2.61
C PHE A 227 27.46 -28.68 -2.96
N GLY A 228 26.49 -29.47 -3.45
CA GLY A 228 26.68 -30.85 -3.90
C GLY A 228 26.45 -31.93 -2.83
N ASN A 229 25.93 -31.58 -1.65
CA ASN A 229 25.70 -32.54 -0.56
C ASN A 229 24.26 -33.06 -0.55
N THR A 230 24.06 -34.36 -0.30
CA THR A 230 22.73 -34.93 -0.13
C THR A 230 22.20 -34.64 1.28
N ALA A 231 21.06 -33.94 1.38
CA ALA A 231 20.43 -33.52 2.62
C ALA A 231 18.98 -34.03 2.72
N LEU A 232 18.55 -34.32 3.95
CA LEU A 232 17.18 -34.72 4.28
C LEU A 232 16.27 -33.52 4.55
N GLU A 233 16.81 -32.45 5.14
CA GLU A 233 16.06 -31.24 5.51
C GLU A 233 16.97 -29.99 5.44
N TYR A 234 16.36 -28.81 5.29
CA TYR A 234 17.07 -27.53 5.38
C TYR A 234 17.45 -27.20 6.82
N ALA A 235 18.68 -26.72 7.04
CA ALA A 235 19.17 -26.42 8.39
C ALA A 235 18.33 -25.34 9.09
N SER A 236 17.84 -25.65 10.30
CA SER A 236 16.95 -24.81 11.09
C SER A 236 17.65 -23.75 11.94
N THR A 237 18.98 -23.74 11.96
CA THR A 237 19.79 -22.75 12.68
C THR A 237 20.85 -22.13 11.76
N PRO A 238 21.02 -20.80 11.78
CA PRO A 238 21.99 -20.14 10.92
C PRO A 238 23.42 -20.44 11.38
N THR A 239 24.27 -20.82 10.44
CA THR A 239 25.68 -21.09 10.68
C THR A 239 26.39 -19.81 11.12
N LYS A 240 26.91 -19.78 12.35
CA LYS A 240 27.46 -18.58 13.01
C LYS A 240 28.75 -18.02 12.38
N THR A 241 29.34 -18.68 11.39
CA THR A 241 30.73 -18.41 10.95
C THR A 241 30.90 -18.02 9.48
N ALA A 242 29.85 -17.93 8.67
CA ALA A 242 29.99 -17.50 7.27
C ALA A 242 29.68 -16.00 7.10
N LYS A 243 30.69 -15.21 6.68
CA LYS A 243 30.51 -13.84 6.18
C LYS A 243 30.16 -13.89 4.68
N PHE A 244 29.04 -13.24 4.33
CA PHE A 244 28.47 -12.90 3.00
C PHE A 244 27.67 -13.94 2.19
N LEU A 245 26.43 -13.57 1.82
CA LEU A 245 25.77 -13.51 0.48
C LEU A 245 24.25 -13.25 0.71
N SER A 246 23.64 -12.17 0.20
CA SER A 246 23.07 -11.94 -1.16
C SER A 246 21.93 -12.92 -1.51
N TYR A 247 20.69 -12.40 -1.59
CA TYR A 247 19.44 -13.14 -1.83
C TYR A 247 18.88 -12.85 -3.23
N ASP A 248 19.65 -13.12 -4.28
CA ASP A 248 19.11 -13.12 -5.64
C ASP A 248 19.61 -14.37 -6.40
N ASP A 249 18.63 -15.13 -6.91
CA ASP A 249 18.65 -16.13 -8.01
C ASP A 249 18.67 -17.65 -7.65
N PRO A 250 18.16 -18.56 -8.52
CA PRO A 250 16.86 -18.67 -9.21
C PRO A 250 15.94 -19.79 -8.63
N ALA A 251 16.31 -20.39 -7.48
CA ALA A 251 15.64 -21.57 -6.90
C ALA A 251 14.80 -21.30 -5.65
N PHE A 252 14.60 -20.03 -5.31
CA PHE A 252 13.60 -19.61 -4.32
C PHE A 252 12.21 -19.59 -4.95
N SER A 253 11.74 -20.75 -5.41
CA SER A 253 10.30 -21.01 -5.43
C SER A 253 9.85 -21.14 -3.97
N ILE A 254 9.43 -20.02 -3.36
CA ILE A 254 8.53 -20.13 -2.21
C ILE A 254 7.29 -20.82 -2.75
N ASN A 255 7.04 -22.04 -2.30
CA ASN A 255 5.76 -22.71 -2.45
C ASN A 255 4.73 -21.85 -1.71
N CYS A 256 4.17 -20.90 -2.45
CA CYS A 256 3.21 -19.96 -1.99
C CYS A 256 1.83 -20.48 -2.28
N THR A 257 1.06 -20.62 -1.21
CA THR A 257 -0.38 -20.44 -1.34
C THR A 257 -0.81 -18.98 -1.26
N GLN A 258 0.11 -17.99 -1.20
CA GLN A 258 -0.04 -16.64 -1.82
C GLN A 258 1.18 -15.71 -1.62
N THR A 259 1.96 -15.50 -2.70
CA THR A 259 3.18 -14.66 -2.79
C THR A 259 2.91 -13.20 -3.14
N GLU A 260 1.78 -12.87 -3.77
CA GLU A 260 1.57 -11.54 -4.36
C GLU A 260 1.25 -10.43 -3.35
N SER A 261 0.88 -10.77 -2.12
CA SER A 261 0.41 -9.81 -1.09
C SER A 261 1.54 -9.19 -0.27
N PHE A 262 2.70 -9.86 -0.18
CA PHE A 262 3.84 -9.39 0.61
C PHE A 262 4.52 -8.16 -0.02
N TYR A 263 4.68 -8.16 -1.35
CA TYR A 263 5.41 -7.10 -2.06
C TYR A 263 4.52 -5.93 -2.54
N LYS A 264 3.19 -6.07 -2.54
CA LYS A 264 2.28 -5.01 -3.05
C LYS A 264 1.92 -3.89 -2.06
N ASN A 265 2.29 -3.96 -0.77
CA ASN A 265 1.77 -3.05 0.28
C ASN A 265 2.79 -2.49 1.28
N LEU A 266 4.11 -2.52 1.00
CA LEU A 266 5.15 -2.04 1.90
C LEU A 266 5.17 -0.50 1.98
N GLY A 267 4.16 0.07 2.65
CA GLY A 267 4.12 1.48 3.04
C GLY A 267 4.97 1.69 4.28
N ILE A 268 6.12 2.34 4.11
CA ILE A 268 7.05 2.65 5.19
C ILE A 268 6.60 3.97 5.84
N GLY A 269 6.45 3.99 7.16
CA GLY A 269 6.16 5.21 7.92
C GLY A 269 7.43 6.05 8.13
N SER A 270 7.29 7.38 8.25
CA SER A 270 8.39 8.35 8.34
C SER A 270 9.36 8.11 9.51
N SER A 271 8.88 7.64 10.66
CA SER A 271 9.73 7.29 11.82
C SER A 271 10.41 5.93 11.69
N SER A 272 9.93 5.07 10.79
CA SER A 272 10.66 3.88 10.34
C SER A 272 11.72 4.28 9.31
N GLN A 273 11.43 5.25 8.44
CA GLN A 273 12.35 5.76 7.42
C GLN A 273 13.64 6.38 8.01
N GLU A 274 13.56 7.17 9.09
CA GLU A 274 14.77 7.72 9.74
C GLU A 274 15.75 6.64 10.22
N LYS A 275 15.26 5.42 10.45
CA LYS A 275 16.05 4.24 10.82
C LYS A 275 16.40 3.34 9.62
N ILE A 276 15.78 3.58 8.47
CA ILE A 276 15.86 2.83 7.22
C ILE A 276 16.61 3.71 6.20
N PHE A 277 17.94 3.70 6.28
CA PHE A 277 18.85 4.07 5.19
C PHE A 277 18.52 5.31 4.34
N THR A 278 18.21 6.46 4.95
CA THR A 278 18.37 7.75 4.25
C THR A 278 19.37 8.59 5.01
N ASN A 279 20.63 8.53 4.58
CA ASN A 279 21.45 9.73 4.70
C ASN A 279 20.76 10.76 3.80
N THR A 280 20.02 11.70 4.38
CA THR A 280 19.26 12.72 3.63
C THR A 280 20.14 13.50 2.66
N ALA A 281 21.47 13.50 2.88
CA ALA A 281 22.47 14.03 1.98
C ALA A 281 22.60 13.31 0.61
N GLN A 282 22.06 12.09 0.46
CA GLN A 282 22.13 11.26 -0.75
C GLN A 282 20.78 11.11 -1.47
N THR A 283 19.76 11.86 -1.04
CA THR A 283 18.42 11.84 -1.64
C THR A 283 18.17 13.12 -2.44
N PHE A 284 17.76 12.97 -3.70
CA PHE A 284 17.47 14.07 -4.62
C PHE A 284 16.00 14.02 -5.05
N THR A 285 15.31 15.15 -5.01
CA THR A 285 13.92 15.21 -5.49
C THR A 285 13.91 15.50 -6.99
N ILE A 286 13.58 14.47 -7.78
CA ILE A 286 13.48 14.55 -9.25
C ILE A 286 12.03 14.28 -9.64
N ASN A 287 11.38 15.25 -10.28
CA ASN A 287 9.97 15.20 -10.67
C ASN A 287 9.01 14.89 -9.50
N ARG A 288 9.20 15.49 -8.32
CA ARG A 288 8.36 15.23 -7.12
C ARG A 288 8.42 13.77 -6.63
N LEU A 289 9.42 13.02 -7.05
CA LEU A 289 9.79 11.72 -6.50
C LEU A 289 11.15 11.87 -5.82
N ASP A 290 11.33 11.18 -4.70
CA ASP A 290 12.56 11.19 -3.93
C ASP A 290 13.42 10.02 -4.37
N TRP A 291 14.59 10.32 -4.93
CA TRP A 291 15.54 9.33 -5.44
C TRP A 291 16.77 9.28 -4.56
N THR A 292 17.07 8.11 -4.01
CA THR A 292 18.26 7.88 -3.18
C THR A 292 19.26 7.04 -3.95
N PHE A 293 20.51 7.49 -3.96
CA PHE A 293 21.62 6.83 -4.64
C PHE A 293 22.71 6.51 -3.62
N VAL A 294 23.06 5.23 -3.48
CA VAL A 294 24.07 4.79 -2.52
C VAL A 294 25.15 4.00 -3.23
N ASP A 295 26.40 4.44 -3.08
CA ASP A 295 27.56 3.62 -3.43
C ASP A 295 27.67 2.48 -2.40
N ILE A 296 27.55 1.25 -2.87
CA ILE A 296 27.57 0.06 -2.01
C ILE A 296 28.98 -0.19 -1.46
N SER A 297 30.02 0.19 -2.22
CA SER A 297 31.41 0.03 -1.80
C SER A 297 31.82 1.08 -0.77
N ASN A 298 31.20 2.27 -0.82
CA ASN A 298 31.43 3.36 0.12
C ASN A 298 30.10 4.07 0.49
N PRO A 299 29.38 3.59 1.51
CA PRO A 299 28.08 4.15 1.91
C PRO A 299 28.12 5.62 2.34
N ASP A 300 29.29 6.15 2.72
CA ASP A 300 29.47 7.54 3.10
C ASP A 300 29.74 8.47 1.90
N TYR A 301 29.95 7.90 0.70
CA TYR A 301 30.17 8.64 -0.53
C TYR A 301 28.96 9.50 -0.90
N LYS A 302 29.19 10.76 -1.27
CA LYS A 302 28.11 11.71 -1.60
C LYS A 302 28.12 12.05 -3.08
N PHE A 303 27.08 11.61 -3.77
CA PHE A 303 26.83 12.02 -5.15
C PHE A 303 26.49 13.51 -5.25
N LYS A 304 26.83 14.12 -6.39
CA LYS A 304 26.49 15.50 -6.67
C LYS A 304 25.11 15.59 -7.31
N GLU A 305 24.23 16.40 -6.75
CA GLU A 305 22.92 16.68 -7.35
C GLU A 305 23.07 17.46 -8.66
N THR A 306 22.49 16.96 -9.73
CA THR A 306 22.54 17.58 -11.07
C THR A 306 21.45 18.63 -11.28
N LYS A 307 20.36 18.58 -10.50
CA LYS A 307 19.12 19.34 -10.69
C LYS A 307 18.45 19.13 -12.06
N LYS A 308 18.73 17.99 -12.68
CA LYS A 308 18.22 17.57 -13.99
C LYS A 308 17.36 16.30 -13.84
N GLY A 309 16.97 15.71 -14.96
CA GLY A 309 16.20 14.47 -15.00
C GLY A 309 16.98 13.25 -14.51
N ILE A 310 16.24 12.17 -14.25
CA ILE A 310 16.77 10.95 -13.61
C ILE A 310 17.92 10.31 -14.41
N LEU A 311 17.83 10.30 -15.74
CA LEU A 311 18.89 9.73 -16.59
C LEU A 311 20.18 10.53 -16.50
N THR A 312 20.08 11.86 -16.45
CA THR A 312 21.27 12.70 -16.26
C THR A 312 21.88 12.49 -14.89
N GLN A 313 21.07 12.33 -13.83
CA GLN A 313 21.59 12.01 -12.51
C GLN A 313 22.30 10.65 -12.48
N LEU A 314 21.70 9.61 -13.08
CA LEU A 314 22.31 8.28 -13.16
C LEU A 314 23.62 8.28 -13.97
N TYR A 315 23.66 9.03 -15.07
CA TYR A 315 24.87 9.15 -15.90
C TYR A 315 26.03 9.84 -15.16
N GLU A 316 25.74 10.93 -14.45
CA GLU A 316 26.76 11.62 -13.64
C GLU A 316 27.22 10.74 -12.47
N ASN A 317 26.30 10.03 -11.81
CA ASN A 317 26.66 9.06 -10.77
C ASN A 317 27.56 7.95 -11.32
N TYR A 318 27.26 7.43 -12.52
CA TYR A 318 28.11 6.47 -13.22
C TYR A 318 29.51 7.03 -13.47
N ASN A 319 29.64 8.24 -14.04
CA ASN A 319 30.95 8.88 -14.30
C ASN A 319 31.75 9.14 -13.01
N MET A 320 31.04 9.36 -11.89
CA MET A 320 31.67 9.54 -10.58
C MET A 320 32.21 8.22 -10.03
N LEU A 321 31.49 7.10 -10.21
CA LEU A 321 31.91 5.76 -9.79
C LEU A 321 32.98 5.14 -10.70
N GLU A 322 32.93 5.43 -12.00
CA GLU A 322 33.89 4.92 -13.00
C GLU A 322 35.34 5.34 -12.68
N LYS A 323 35.52 6.45 -11.95
CA LYS A 323 36.83 6.96 -11.53
C LYS A 323 37.52 6.10 -10.47
N ASP A 324 36.78 5.31 -9.69
CA ASP A 324 37.27 4.57 -8.51
C ASP A 324 37.41 3.04 -8.74
N LYS A 325 37.47 2.60 -10.01
CA LYS A 325 37.65 1.22 -10.53
C LYS A 325 37.75 0.08 -9.49
N GLY A 326 36.59 -0.47 -9.12
CA GLY A 326 36.46 -1.85 -8.63
C GLY A 326 36.12 -2.84 -9.76
N ASP A 327 36.00 -4.12 -9.42
CA ASP A 327 35.53 -5.21 -10.29
C ASP A 327 34.17 -4.85 -10.93
N SER A 328 34.12 -4.80 -12.27
CA SER A 328 32.99 -4.26 -13.05
C SER A 328 31.71 -5.09 -12.94
N SER A 329 31.86 -6.36 -12.56
CA SER A 329 30.79 -7.33 -12.36
C SER A 329 30.06 -7.18 -11.02
N ARG A 330 30.66 -6.47 -10.05
CA ARG A 330 30.06 -6.26 -8.72
C ARG A 330 29.06 -5.12 -8.73
N VAL A 331 28.04 -5.24 -7.89
CA VAL A 331 27.06 -4.17 -7.69
C VAL A 331 27.75 -2.99 -7.02
N GLN A 332 27.68 -1.82 -7.64
CA GLN A 332 28.32 -0.59 -7.15
C GLN A 332 27.28 0.46 -6.74
N LEU A 333 26.13 0.54 -7.40
CA LEU A 333 25.13 1.58 -7.16
C LEU A 333 23.78 0.98 -6.75
N LYS A 334 23.28 1.43 -5.60
CA LYS A 334 21.90 1.21 -5.18
C LYS A 334 21.04 2.39 -5.60
N VAL A 335 19.89 2.12 -6.22
CA VAL A 335 18.92 3.14 -6.64
C VAL A 335 17.58 2.86 -5.98
N ILE A 336 17.07 3.83 -5.23
CA ILE A 336 15.77 3.76 -4.57
C ILE A 336 14.93 4.94 -5.05
N CYS A 337 13.68 4.69 -5.46
CA CYS A 337 12.71 5.74 -5.77
C CYS A 337 11.52 5.64 -4.83
N ILE A 338 11.21 6.75 -4.18
CA ILE A 338 10.07 6.87 -3.27
C ILE A 338 9.16 7.98 -3.77
N LYS A 339 7.85 7.73 -3.68
CA LYS A 339 6.84 8.78 -3.79
C LYS A 339 6.37 9.16 -2.40
N SER A 340 6.71 10.37 -2.00
CA SER A 340 6.31 10.96 -0.72
C SER A 340 5.01 11.75 -0.88
N ASP A 341 3.97 11.39 -0.13
CA ASP A 341 2.77 12.21 0.10
C ASP A 341 2.67 12.51 1.61
N GLN A 342 1.86 13.51 1.99
CA GLN A 342 1.75 14.03 3.36
C GLN A 342 1.49 12.97 4.45
N ALA A 343 1.02 11.77 4.07
CA ALA A 343 0.67 10.68 4.99
C ALA A 343 1.35 9.33 4.71
N LYS A 344 2.03 9.15 3.56
CA LYS A 344 2.59 7.85 3.14
C LYS A 344 3.75 8.03 2.17
N GLN A 345 4.69 7.11 2.26
CA GLN A 345 5.71 6.90 1.25
C GLN A 345 5.50 5.56 0.56
N GLU A 346 5.57 5.59 -0.76
CA GLU A 346 5.46 4.40 -1.61
C GLU A 346 6.82 4.15 -2.27
N LEU A 347 7.40 2.96 -2.02
CA LEU A 347 8.60 2.51 -2.70
C LEU A 347 8.23 2.09 -4.14
N LEU A 348 8.71 2.85 -5.11
CA LEU A 348 8.39 2.65 -6.53
C LEU A 348 9.45 1.81 -7.24
N ILE A 349 10.71 2.00 -6.87
CA ILE A 349 11.89 1.35 -7.47
C ILE A 349 12.88 1.02 -6.36
N ASP A 350 13.47 -0.18 -6.44
CA ASP A 350 14.49 -0.67 -5.53
C ASP A 350 15.47 -1.56 -6.32
N GLU A 351 16.51 -0.96 -6.89
CA GLU A 351 17.37 -1.61 -7.89
C GLU A 351 18.86 -1.59 -7.51
N ASN A 352 19.56 -2.61 -7.96
CA ASN A 352 21.00 -2.82 -7.75
C ASN A 352 21.71 -2.81 -9.12
N LEU A 353 22.63 -1.85 -9.32
CA LEU A 353 23.32 -1.66 -10.59
C LEU A 353 24.81 -2.02 -10.48
N THR A 354 25.27 -2.86 -11.42
CA THR A 354 26.68 -3.14 -11.67
C THR A 354 27.26 -2.10 -12.64
N MET A 355 28.59 -1.98 -12.70
CA MET A 355 29.22 -1.09 -13.69
C MET A 355 28.90 -1.53 -15.11
N ASP A 356 28.94 -2.84 -15.40
CA ASP A 356 28.60 -3.37 -16.73
C ASP A 356 27.16 -3.01 -17.14
N LYS A 357 26.20 -3.08 -16.20
CA LYS A 357 24.81 -2.68 -16.47
C LYS A 357 24.71 -1.18 -16.78
N MET A 358 25.37 -0.34 -15.99
CA MET A 358 25.34 1.11 -16.21
C MET A 358 26.07 1.52 -17.50
N GLU A 359 27.20 0.88 -17.82
CA GLU A 359 27.93 1.10 -19.06
C GLU A 359 27.06 0.76 -20.28
N ASN A 360 26.34 -0.36 -20.24
CA ASN A 360 25.40 -0.74 -21.29
C ASN A 360 24.22 0.24 -21.43
N MET A 361 23.71 0.80 -20.32
CA MET A 361 22.65 1.80 -20.36
C MET A 361 23.10 3.10 -21.07
N PHE A 362 24.37 3.46 -20.95
CA PHE A 362 24.93 4.70 -21.48
C PHE A 362 25.85 4.50 -22.70
N TYR A 363 25.84 3.30 -23.29
CA TYR A 363 26.72 2.91 -24.40
C TYR A 363 26.55 3.78 -25.65
N GLN A 364 25.35 4.31 -25.90
CA GLN A 364 25.10 5.33 -26.93
C GLN A 364 25.32 6.73 -26.33
N LYS A 365 26.58 7.20 -26.36
CA LYS A 365 27.10 8.35 -25.60
C LYS A 365 26.70 9.75 -26.10
N ASP A 366 25.85 9.86 -27.11
CA ASP A 366 25.53 11.17 -27.68
C ASP A 366 24.35 11.83 -26.94
N PHE A 367 24.73 12.70 -26.00
CA PHE A 367 23.93 13.73 -25.33
C PHE A 367 22.59 13.25 -24.74
N ILE A 368 22.59 12.86 -23.46
CA ILE A 368 21.35 12.68 -22.69
C ILE A 368 20.68 14.04 -22.46
N PRO A 369 19.50 14.34 -23.05
CA PRO A 369 18.84 15.61 -22.86
C PRO A 369 18.36 15.72 -21.41
N HIS A 370 18.62 16.87 -20.79
CA HIS A 370 18.47 17.06 -19.34
C HIS A 370 17.07 16.81 -18.76
N LEU A 371 16.01 16.79 -19.58
CA LEU A 371 14.61 16.62 -19.17
C LEU A 371 13.81 15.82 -20.21
N CYS A 372 14.48 14.91 -20.92
CA CYS A 372 13.87 14.17 -22.02
C CYS A 372 12.66 13.34 -21.54
N LEU A 373 12.81 12.62 -20.42
CA LEU A 373 11.76 11.75 -19.88
C LEU A 373 10.67 12.58 -19.19
N GLU A 374 11.11 13.56 -18.40
CA GLU A 374 10.30 14.33 -17.47
C GLU A 374 9.19 15.09 -18.23
N LYS A 375 9.54 15.78 -19.33
CA LYS A 375 8.56 16.63 -20.03
C LYS A 375 7.64 15.85 -20.96
N VAL A 376 8.05 14.69 -21.46
CA VAL A 376 7.29 13.96 -22.48
C VAL A 376 6.52 12.78 -21.88
N LEU A 377 7.11 12.05 -20.93
CA LEU A 377 6.56 10.80 -20.40
C LEU A 377 5.69 10.97 -19.15
N ILE A 378 5.64 12.17 -18.58
CA ILE A 378 4.73 12.50 -17.48
C ILE A 378 3.43 13.04 -18.07
N ASP A 379 2.34 12.27 -17.94
CA ASP A 379 1.00 12.74 -18.31
C ASP A 379 0.48 13.73 -17.26
N ASN A 380 0.45 15.01 -17.62
CA ASN A 380 -0.05 16.12 -16.81
C ASN A 380 -1.45 16.59 -17.24
N SER A 381 -2.20 15.80 -18.01
CA SER A 381 -3.54 16.18 -18.48
C SER A 381 -4.58 16.33 -17.35
N GLY A 382 -4.29 15.84 -16.13
CA GLY A 382 -5.10 16.03 -14.93
C GLY A 382 -4.45 16.92 -13.86
N LYS A 383 -5.18 17.21 -12.77
CA LYS A 383 -4.65 17.98 -11.61
C LYS A 383 -3.49 17.29 -10.87
N LYS A 384 -3.24 15.99 -11.12
CA LYS A 384 -2.11 15.23 -10.57
C LYS A 384 -1.34 14.53 -11.71
N PRO A 385 0.01 14.59 -11.71
CA PRO A 385 0.83 13.84 -12.66
C PRO A 385 0.60 12.33 -12.51
N ILE A 386 0.41 11.63 -13.63
CA ILE A 386 0.35 10.16 -13.67
C ILE A 386 1.75 9.65 -14.03
N TRP A 387 2.34 8.84 -13.14
CA TRP A 387 3.73 8.39 -13.24
C TRP A 387 3.91 7.05 -13.96
N ASP A 388 2.82 6.37 -14.31
CA ASP A 388 2.86 4.96 -14.74
C ASP A 388 3.78 4.72 -15.93
N THR A 389 3.66 5.54 -16.98
CA THR A 389 4.51 5.43 -18.18
C THR A 389 5.97 5.79 -17.87
N TYR A 390 6.20 6.85 -17.10
CA TYR A 390 7.53 7.29 -16.69
C TYR A 390 8.26 6.21 -15.87
N LEU A 391 7.58 5.62 -14.88
CA LEU A 391 8.14 4.55 -14.05
C LEU A 391 8.32 3.25 -14.84
N TYR A 392 7.40 2.93 -15.75
CA TYR A 392 7.55 1.78 -16.63
C TYR A 392 8.82 1.91 -17.49
N VAL A 393 9.07 3.10 -18.05
CA VAL A 393 10.26 3.37 -18.85
C VAL A 393 11.53 3.26 -18.00
N ILE A 394 11.56 3.88 -16.80
CA ILE A 394 12.75 3.84 -15.94
C ILE A 394 13.04 2.43 -15.42
N LYS A 395 12.02 1.66 -15.03
CA LYS A 395 12.21 0.26 -14.60
C LYS A 395 12.83 -0.59 -15.70
N ASN A 396 12.38 -0.42 -16.94
CA ASN A 396 12.96 -1.14 -18.07
C ASN A 396 14.41 -0.70 -18.33
N ILE A 397 14.71 0.60 -18.22
CA ILE A 397 16.09 1.10 -18.37
C ILE A 397 17.01 0.52 -17.29
N LEU A 398 16.60 0.59 -16.02
CA LEU A 398 17.39 0.06 -14.89
C LEU A 398 17.58 -1.46 -14.99
N ALA A 399 16.62 -2.18 -15.57
CA ALA A 399 16.72 -3.60 -15.85
C ALA A 399 17.56 -3.93 -17.11
N GLY A 400 17.94 -2.95 -17.92
CA GLY A 400 18.62 -3.16 -19.20
C GLY A 400 17.71 -3.68 -20.33
N ASN A 401 16.40 -3.53 -20.17
CA ASN A 401 15.40 -4.00 -21.12
C ASN A 401 15.08 -2.95 -22.19
N LYS A 402 14.85 -3.41 -23.43
CA LYS A 402 14.31 -2.56 -24.51
C LYS A 402 12.82 -2.32 -24.32
N ILE A 403 12.35 -1.15 -24.75
CA ILE A 403 10.94 -0.77 -24.69
C ILE A 403 10.31 -0.97 -26.08
N PRO A 404 9.12 -1.59 -26.18
CA PRO A 404 8.44 -1.72 -27.46
C PRO A 404 8.17 -0.36 -28.10
N ARG A 405 8.63 -0.16 -29.34
CA ARG A 405 8.41 1.10 -30.10
C ARG A 405 6.92 1.43 -30.21
N THR A 406 6.08 0.42 -30.41
CA THR A 406 4.62 0.56 -30.49
C THR A 406 4.01 1.15 -29.22
N TYR A 407 4.56 0.81 -28.05
CA TYR A 407 4.13 1.34 -26.77
C TYR A 407 4.41 2.85 -26.66
N LEU A 408 5.64 3.27 -26.95
CA LEU A 408 6.04 4.69 -26.91
C LEU A 408 5.27 5.52 -27.95
N LEU A 409 5.11 5.01 -29.18
CA LEU A 409 4.33 5.69 -30.23
C LEU A 409 2.85 5.86 -29.86
N SER A 410 2.23 4.83 -29.27
CA SER A 410 0.85 4.92 -28.78
C SER A 410 0.70 6.04 -27.76
N PHE A 411 1.66 6.13 -26.83
CA PHE A 411 1.67 7.14 -25.79
C PHE A 411 1.89 8.56 -26.35
N PHE A 412 2.88 8.78 -27.22
CA PHE A 412 3.10 10.09 -27.85
C PHE A 412 1.90 10.54 -28.71
N ASN A 413 1.25 9.61 -29.42
CA ASN A 413 0.03 9.90 -30.16
C ASN A 413 -1.14 10.35 -29.27
N LYS A 414 -1.25 9.81 -28.05
CA LYS A 414 -2.24 10.24 -27.07
C LYS A 414 -2.02 11.70 -26.68
N ILE A 415 -0.78 12.08 -26.36
CA ILE A 415 -0.41 13.46 -25.99
C ILE A 415 -0.64 14.41 -27.17
N LEU A 416 -0.20 14.03 -28.37
CA LEU A 416 -0.43 14.79 -29.60
C LEU A 416 -1.90 15.10 -29.80
N LYS A 417 -2.79 14.10 -29.67
CA LYS A 417 -4.25 14.31 -29.81
C LYS A 417 -4.81 15.29 -28.78
N GLN A 418 -4.32 15.24 -27.55
CA GLN A 418 -4.79 16.12 -26.47
C GLN A 418 -4.30 17.57 -26.65
N LYS A 419 -3.04 17.75 -27.06
CA LYS A 419 -2.39 19.06 -27.17
C LYS A 419 -2.50 19.70 -28.56
N ARG A 420 -3.00 18.97 -29.55
CA ARG A 420 -3.11 19.43 -30.95
C ARG A 420 -3.76 20.81 -31.07
N TYR A 421 -4.86 21.06 -30.37
CA TYR A 421 -5.59 22.32 -30.47
C TYR A 421 -4.83 23.48 -29.79
N ASP A 422 -4.11 23.20 -28.70
CA ASP A 422 -3.28 24.19 -28.01
C ASP A 422 -2.06 24.60 -28.87
N TRP A 423 -1.49 23.64 -29.59
CA TRP A 423 -0.26 23.81 -30.39
C TRP A 423 -0.50 24.42 -31.78
N ILE A 424 -1.74 24.40 -32.27
CA ILE A 424 -2.13 25.13 -33.49
C ILE A 424 -2.15 26.65 -33.26
N ASN A 425 -2.19 27.10 -32.00
CA ASN A 425 -2.26 28.50 -31.65
C ASN A 425 -0.85 29.16 -31.71
N PRO A 426 -0.64 30.22 -32.53
CA PRO A 426 0.70 30.74 -32.86
C PRO A 426 1.49 31.37 -31.70
N LYS A 427 0.92 31.48 -30.49
CA LYS A 427 1.60 31.99 -29.29
C LYS A 427 2.53 30.98 -28.60
N ASN A 428 2.46 29.69 -28.96
CA ASN A 428 3.18 28.60 -28.28
C ASN A 428 4.10 27.78 -29.22
N LYS A 429 4.85 28.42 -30.13
CA LYS A 429 5.63 27.71 -31.17
C LYS A 429 6.80 26.85 -30.65
N SER A 430 7.37 27.13 -29.48
CA SER A 430 8.53 26.41 -28.94
C SER A 430 8.18 25.08 -28.26
N GLU A 431 6.97 24.94 -27.70
CA GLU A 431 6.53 23.74 -26.97
C GLU A 431 6.37 22.51 -27.89
N PRO A 432 5.79 22.61 -29.10
CA PRO A 432 5.72 21.51 -30.06
C PRO A 432 7.10 21.03 -30.52
N GLU A 433 8.01 21.96 -30.83
CA GLU A 433 9.37 21.63 -31.29
C GLU A 433 10.15 20.86 -30.21
N GLU A 434 10.10 21.35 -28.96
CA GLU A 434 10.68 20.63 -27.82
C GLU A 434 10.07 19.24 -27.63
N PHE A 435 8.75 19.09 -27.82
CA PHE A 435 8.07 17.80 -27.69
C PHE A 435 8.54 16.80 -28.75
N PHE A 436 8.63 17.20 -30.02
CA PHE A 436 9.05 16.31 -31.10
C PHE A 436 10.52 15.89 -30.96
N GLN A 437 11.42 16.83 -30.66
CA GLN A 437 12.85 16.52 -30.46
C GLN A 437 13.06 15.51 -29.31
N ARG A 438 12.37 15.69 -28.19
CA ARG A 438 12.48 14.78 -27.03
C ARG A 438 11.82 13.43 -27.28
N SER A 439 10.68 13.40 -27.98
CA SER A 439 10.00 12.16 -28.36
C SER A 439 10.86 11.32 -29.31
N ASP A 440 11.53 11.97 -30.27
CA ASP A 440 12.47 11.32 -31.19
C ASP A 440 13.67 10.72 -30.43
N PHE A 441 14.26 11.48 -29.50
CA PHE A 441 15.30 10.95 -28.61
C PHE A 441 14.82 9.72 -27.83
N CYS A 442 13.64 9.77 -27.20
CA CYS A 442 13.07 8.62 -26.47
C CYS A 442 12.92 7.38 -27.37
N LEU A 443 12.45 7.56 -28.61
CA LEU A 443 12.27 6.44 -29.54
C LEU A 443 13.62 5.81 -29.91
N LYS A 444 14.62 6.63 -30.25
CA LYS A 444 15.95 6.16 -30.63
C LYS A 444 16.62 5.43 -29.47
N HIS A 445 16.65 6.05 -28.29
CA HIS A 445 17.37 5.56 -27.13
C HIS A 445 16.74 4.31 -26.50
N PHE A 446 15.40 4.20 -26.42
CA PHE A 446 14.76 3.10 -25.67
C PHE A 446 14.33 1.91 -26.52
N THR A 447 14.26 2.04 -27.84
CA THR A 447 13.81 0.94 -28.72
C THR A 447 14.97 0.18 -29.36
N GLY A 448 16.21 0.67 -29.20
CA GLY A 448 17.40 0.09 -29.82
C GLY A 448 17.41 0.18 -31.34
N TYR A 449 16.74 1.20 -31.91
CA TYR A 449 16.75 1.48 -33.33
C TYR A 449 18.02 2.28 -33.65
N ASP A 450 19.01 1.63 -34.24
CA ASP A 450 20.28 2.24 -34.63
C ASP A 450 20.05 3.49 -35.51
N SER A 451 20.73 4.57 -35.13
CA SER A 451 20.94 5.79 -35.89
C SER A 451 21.68 5.56 -37.22
N LYS A 452 22.19 4.36 -37.49
CA LYS A 452 22.88 4.00 -38.75
C LYS A 452 22.02 4.14 -40.00
N LYS A 453 20.68 4.24 -39.89
CA LYS A 453 19.81 4.50 -41.05
C LYS A 453 19.51 5.98 -41.29
N TYR A 454 19.98 6.89 -40.45
CA TYR A 454 19.80 8.33 -40.66
C TYR A 454 20.97 8.97 -41.43
N ASP A 455 22.18 8.40 -41.39
CA ASP A 455 23.32 8.88 -42.18
C ASP A 455 23.19 8.52 -43.68
N ASP A 456 22.51 7.42 -44.01
CA ASP A 456 22.21 7.04 -45.41
C ASP A 456 21.11 7.91 -46.05
N TYR A 457 20.33 8.67 -45.26
CA TYR A 457 19.31 9.60 -45.80
C TYR A 457 19.81 11.04 -45.93
N GLN A 458 21.03 11.36 -45.46
CA GLN A 458 21.67 12.67 -45.69
C GLN A 458 22.73 12.64 -46.80
N THR A 459 23.07 11.47 -47.36
CA THR A 459 24.06 11.34 -48.44
C THR A 459 23.48 11.26 -49.85
N ASP A 460 22.16 11.19 -50.02
CA ASP A 460 21.48 11.22 -51.33
C ASP A 460 20.91 12.60 -51.72
N GLN A 461 21.44 13.68 -51.14
CA GLN A 461 21.25 15.04 -51.67
C GLN A 461 22.62 15.72 -51.86
N VAL A 462 23.29 15.37 -52.96
CA VAL A 462 24.28 16.22 -53.64
C VAL A 462 23.79 16.48 -55.05
#